data_AF-A0A4Q0U3R4-F1
#
_entry.id   AF-A0A4Q0U3R4-F1
#
_cell.length_a   1.000
_cell.length_b   1.000
_cell.length_c   1.000
_cell.angle_alpha   90.00
_cell.angle_beta   90.00
_cell.angle_gamma   90.00
#
_symmetry.space_group_name_H-M   'P 1'
#
loop_
_entity.id
_entity.type
_entity.pdbx_description
1 polymer ?
#
loop_
_entity_poly.entity_id
_entity_poly.type
_entity_poly.pdbx_seq_one_letter_code
_entity_poly.pdbx_strand_id
1 'polypeptide(L)'
;MILQKFNNAERIVHYLMLNSYFINDMGLWYGQMGVALAISSYARYTNNQIYLDATSFLLSNIMKNINHCRTLSFSSGILGIGWGIEYLLQQEFIEGEGIDICESIDRSIMEISPNRILDLSLENGIMGLLHYVIYHLQGALKTGSELPFDEEYFSELHKLCIALKKLDNPNSLNLLLDIYINFYHYRSISNYNISITNFIKINSEKLQKKLSFYPIGLRSGLAGILLNIINKKNESNEKYLYI
;
A
#
# COMPACT_ATOMS: atom_id res chain seq x y z
N MET A 1 26.41 1.49 -33.47
CA MET A 1 25.64 1.93 -32.28
C MET A 1 24.73 0.79 -31.87
N ILE A 2 25.17 -0.06 -30.93
CA ILE A 2 24.35 -1.18 -30.46
C ILE A 2 23.28 -0.57 -29.57
N LEU A 3 22.02 -0.60 -29.99
CA LEU A 3 20.89 -0.29 -29.12
C LEU A 3 20.99 -1.23 -27.90
N GLN A 4 21.34 -0.69 -26.75
CA GLN A 4 21.37 -1.44 -25.50
C GLN A 4 19.93 -1.92 -25.26
N LYS A 5 19.69 -3.23 -25.39
CA LYS A 5 18.35 -3.79 -25.19
C LYS A 5 18.02 -3.66 -23.71
N PHE A 6 16.94 -2.94 -23.41
CA PHE A 6 16.40 -2.86 -22.06
C PHE A 6 16.14 -4.26 -21.50
N ASN A 7 16.57 -4.49 -20.26
CA ASN A 7 16.26 -5.70 -19.52
C ASN A 7 14.76 -5.73 -19.15
N ASN A 8 14.27 -6.86 -18.63
CA ASN A 8 12.84 -7.01 -18.35
C ASN A 8 12.31 -6.00 -17.32
N ALA A 9 13.09 -5.63 -16.30
CA ALA A 9 12.66 -4.64 -15.31
C ALA A 9 12.54 -3.24 -15.93
N GLU A 10 13.54 -2.82 -16.73
CA GLU A 10 13.53 -1.55 -17.46
C GLU A 10 12.35 -1.48 -18.43
N ARG A 11 12.09 -2.56 -19.17
CA ARG A 11 10.94 -2.64 -20.08
C ARG A 11 9.62 -2.49 -19.34
N ILE A 12 9.48 -3.13 -18.17
CA ILE A 12 8.28 -3.04 -17.36
C ILE A 12 8.10 -1.64 -16.79
N VAL A 13 9.11 -1.06 -16.13
CA VAL A 13 8.97 0.25 -15.49
C VAL A 13 8.66 1.34 -16.51
N HIS A 14 9.31 1.32 -17.69
CA HIS A 14 9.01 2.28 -18.76
C HIS A 14 7.57 2.11 -19.27
N TYR A 15 7.09 0.88 -19.39
CA TYR A 15 5.70 0.63 -19.76
C TYR A 15 4.73 1.15 -18.70
N LEU A 16 5.02 0.92 -17.41
CA LEU A 16 4.22 1.43 -16.30
C LEU A 16 4.16 2.96 -16.32
N MET A 17 5.29 3.65 -16.45
CA MET A 17 5.35 5.12 -16.53
C MET A 17 4.49 5.68 -17.67
N LEU A 18 4.51 5.04 -18.84
CA LEU A 18 3.78 5.51 -20.02
C LEU A 18 2.27 5.23 -19.98
N ASN A 19 1.82 4.21 -19.26
CA ASN A 19 0.44 3.72 -19.37
C ASN A 19 -0.40 3.90 -18.09
N SER A 20 0.24 4.07 -16.93
CA SER A 20 -0.47 4.11 -15.64
C SER A 20 -1.35 5.33 -15.43
N TYR A 21 -1.04 6.46 -16.05
CA TYR A 21 -1.91 7.63 -15.95
C TYR A 21 -3.30 7.41 -16.57
N PHE A 22 -3.41 6.52 -17.56
CA PHE A 22 -4.63 6.29 -18.34
C PHE A 22 -5.57 5.25 -17.75
N ILE A 23 -5.21 4.61 -16.64
CA ILE A 23 -6.11 3.65 -15.98
C ILE A 23 -7.06 4.35 -15.02
N ASN A 24 -8.32 3.89 -15.03
CA ASN A 24 -9.39 4.46 -14.20
C ASN A 24 -9.29 4.05 -12.72
N ASP A 25 -8.74 2.86 -12.44
CA ASP A 25 -8.60 2.37 -11.08
C ASP A 25 -7.44 3.09 -10.38
N MET A 26 -7.70 3.78 -9.27
CA MET A 26 -6.67 4.48 -8.49
C MET A 26 -6.11 3.64 -7.34
N GLY A 27 -6.75 2.51 -7.03
CA GLY A 27 -6.46 1.73 -5.84
C GLY A 27 -5.17 0.91 -5.91
N LEU A 28 -4.97 0.11 -4.87
CA LEU A 28 -3.70 -0.53 -4.59
C LEU A 28 -3.42 -1.74 -5.49
N TRP A 29 -4.38 -2.64 -5.68
CA TRP A 29 -4.08 -3.94 -6.31
C TRP A 29 -4.08 -3.91 -7.83
N TYR A 30 -4.99 -3.14 -8.41
CA TYR A 30 -5.20 -3.09 -9.85
C TYR A 30 -4.93 -1.70 -10.43
N GLY A 31 -4.73 -0.72 -9.56
CA GLY A 31 -4.76 0.69 -9.89
C GLY A 31 -3.43 1.43 -9.82
N GLN A 32 -3.54 2.75 -9.91
CA GLN A 32 -2.42 3.68 -9.97
C GLN A 32 -1.55 3.64 -8.72
N MET A 33 -2.15 3.51 -7.52
CA MET A 33 -1.39 3.48 -6.28
C MET A 33 -0.38 2.32 -6.28
N GLY A 34 -0.83 1.11 -6.63
CA GLY A 34 0.06 -0.05 -6.71
C GLY A 34 1.22 0.13 -7.69
N VAL A 35 0.97 0.80 -8.81
CA VAL A 35 2.01 1.14 -9.79
C VAL A 35 2.99 2.16 -9.20
N ALA A 36 2.50 3.22 -8.53
CA ALA A 36 3.33 4.22 -7.89
C ALA A 36 4.28 3.59 -6.86
N LEU A 37 3.80 2.64 -6.05
CA LEU A 37 4.64 1.94 -5.08
C LEU A 37 5.73 1.08 -5.76
N ALA A 38 5.38 0.39 -6.86
CA ALA A 38 6.33 -0.42 -7.61
C ALA A 38 7.41 0.42 -8.30
N ILE A 39 7.03 1.56 -8.89
CA ILE A 39 7.98 2.51 -9.49
C ILE A 39 8.91 3.08 -8.41
N SER A 40 8.37 3.43 -7.22
CA SER A 40 9.18 3.94 -6.10
C SER A 40 10.21 2.94 -5.61
N SER A 41 9.81 1.67 -5.46
CA SER A 41 10.73 0.59 -5.12
C SER A 41 11.82 0.39 -6.17
N TYR A 42 11.47 0.53 -7.46
CA TYR A 42 12.44 0.50 -8.54
C TYR A 42 13.38 1.72 -8.55
N ALA A 43 12.86 2.89 -8.17
CA ALA A 43 13.65 4.10 -8.01
C ALA A 43 14.77 3.91 -6.97
N ARG A 44 14.43 3.37 -5.80
CA ARG A 44 15.42 2.99 -4.77
C ARG A 44 16.39 1.93 -5.24
N TYR A 45 15.90 0.88 -5.91
CA TYR A 45 16.75 -0.19 -6.43
C TYR A 45 17.79 0.31 -7.45
N THR A 46 17.44 1.31 -8.26
CA THR A 46 18.33 1.89 -9.28
C THR A 46 19.04 3.17 -8.84
N ASN A 47 18.70 3.70 -7.67
CA ASN A 47 19.09 5.04 -7.20
C ASN A 47 18.85 6.13 -8.26
N ASN A 48 17.67 6.13 -8.89
CA ASN A 48 17.34 7.03 -9.99
C ASN A 48 16.07 7.85 -9.70
N GLN A 49 16.27 9.16 -9.56
CA GLN A 49 15.24 10.14 -9.20
C GLN A 49 14.11 10.27 -10.23
N ILE A 50 14.37 10.00 -11.52
CA ILE A 50 13.35 10.09 -12.58
C ILE A 50 12.14 9.21 -12.29
N TYR A 51 12.37 8.06 -11.62
CA TYR A 51 11.29 7.17 -11.22
C TYR A 51 10.49 7.75 -10.04
N LEU A 52 11.11 8.48 -9.11
CA LEU A 52 10.39 9.20 -8.04
C LEU A 52 9.57 10.37 -8.59
N ASP A 53 10.04 11.05 -9.63
CA ASP A 53 9.25 12.09 -10.31
C ASP A 53 7.98 11.48 -10.93
N ALA A 54 8.09 10.29 -11.54
CA ALA A 54 6.95 9.56 -12.06
C ALA A 54 5.98 9.08 -10.96
N THR A 55 6.49 8.64 -9.81
CA THR A 55 5.66 8.38 -8.62
C THR A 55 4.88 9.63 -8.21
N SER A 56 5.56 10.77 -8.08
CA SER A 56 4.96 12.04 -7.65
C SER A 56 3.86 12.51 -8.61
N PHE A 57 4.06 12.31 -9.91
CA PHE A 57 3.05 12.58 -10.93
C PHE A 57 1.80 11.71 -10.76
N LEU A 58 1.96 10.40 -10.52
CA LEU A 58 0.83 9.49 -10.27
C LEU A 58 0.10 9.84 -8.97
N LEU A 59 0.82 10.13 -7.89
CA LEU A 59 0.21 10.55 -6.63
C LEU A 59 -0.60 11.82 -6.79
N SER A 60 -0.08 12.82 -7.50
CA SER A 60 -0.80 14.06 -7.79
C SER A 60 -2.14 13.79 -8.49
N ASN A 61 -2.16 12.84 -9.43
CA ASN A 61 -3.39 12.43 -10.11
C ASN A 61 -4.36 11.69 -9.16
N ILE A 62 -3.85 10.78 -8.32
CA ILE A 62 -4.67 10.04 -7.34
C ILE A 62 -5.32 11.04 -6.37
N MET A 63 -4.54 11.94 -5.78
CA MET A 63 -5.03 12.93 -4.81
C MET A 63 -6.05 13.89 -5.43
N LYS A 64 -5.83 14.34 -6.67
CA LYS A 64 -6.78 15.19 -7.39
C LYS A 64 -8.16 14.53 -7.56
N ASN A 65 -8.18 13.21 -7.72
CA ASN A 65 -9.39 12.46 -8.02
C ASN A 65 -9.91 11.64 -6.83
N ILE A 66 -9.30 11.76 -5.64
CA ILE A 66 -9.60 10.89 -4.50
C ILE A 66 -11.04 10.99 -4.03
N ASN A 67 -11.64 12.18 -4.09
CA ASN A 67 -13.05 12.42 -3.76
C ASN A 67 -14.03 11.70 -4.69
N HIS A 68 -13.57 11.20 -5.85
CA HIS A 68 -14.37 10.36 -6.75
C HIS A 68 -14.28 8.87 -6.39
N CYS A 69 -13.34 8.47 -5.53
CA CYS A 69 -13.24 7.11 -5.00
C CYS A 69 -14.25 6.94 -3.87
N ARG A 70 -15.30 6.15 -4.11
CA ARG A 70 -16.41 5.95 -3.15
C ARG A 70 -16.33 4.66 -2.35
N THR A 71 -15.35 3.81 -2.63
CA THR A 71 -15.29 2.47 -2.05
C THR A 71 -14.36 2.43 -0.85
N LEU A 72 -14.88 1.97 0.28
CA LEU A 72 -14.10 1.62 1.46
C LEU A 72 -13.43 0.24 1.23
N SER A 73 -12.50 0.19 0.28
CA SER A 73 -11.82 -1.05 -0.14
C SER A 73 -10.31 -0.91 -0.03
N PHE A 74 -9.64 -1.96 0.44
CA PHE A 74 -8.18 -2.03 0.41
C PHE A 74 -7.66 -2.33 -1.00
N SER A 75 -8.44 -3.07 -1.79
CA SER A 75 -8.02 -3.50 -3.13
C SER A 75 -8.04 -2.37 -4.17
N SER A 76 -9.12 -1.60 -4.19
CA SER A 76 -9.46 -0.64 -5.26
C SER A 76 -9.96 0.70 -4.72
N GLY A 77 -9.94 0.88 -3.40
CA GLY A 77 -10.59 1.99 -2.71
C GLY A 77 -9.66 2.83 -1.84
N ILE A 78 -10.27 3.71 -1.05
CA ILE A 78 -9.57 4.71 -0.24
C ILE A 78 -8.65 4.10 0.83
N LEU A 79 -8.96 2.90 1.35
CA LEU A 79 -8.11 2.23 2.34
C LEU A 79 -6.76 1.81 1.73
N GLY A 80 -6.79 1.28 0.51
CA GLY A 80 -5.56 0.89 -0.20
C GLY A 80 -4.74 2.09 -0.65
N ILE A 81 -5.42 3.18 -1.02
CA ILE A 81 -4.77 4.45 -1.36
C ILE A 81 -4.08 5.03 -0.12
N GLY A 82 -4.80 5.18 0.99
CA GLY A 82 -4.23 5.70 2.24
C GLY A 82 -3.07 4.84 2.75
N TRP A 83 -3.21 3.51 2.72
CA TRP A 83 -2.11 2.61 3.10
C TRP A 83 -0.89 2.79 2.19
N GLY A 84 -1.10 3.01 0.90
CA GLY A 84 -0.02 3.27 -0.06
C GLY A 84 0.69 4.61 0.18
N ILE A 85 -0.05 5.66 0.55
CA ILE A 85 0.54 6.95 0.93
C ILE A 85 1.42 6.79 2.17
N GLU A 86 0.89 6.13 3.21
CA GLU A 86 1.66 5.83 4.42
C GLU A 86 2.90 4.98 4.14
N TYR A 87 2.79 4.03 3.22
CA TYR A 87 3.95 3.26 2.77
C TYR A 87 5.01 4.17 2.14
N LEU A 88 4.61 5.11 1.29
CA LEU A 88 5.56 6.02 0.64
C LEU A 88 6.23 6.95 1.64
N LEU A 89 5.47 7.49 2.59
CA LEU A 89 5.99 8.36 3.66
C LEU A 89 6.94 7.61 4.58
N GLN A 90 6.49 6.50 5.16
CA GLN A 90 7.27 5.76 6.15
C GLN A 90 8.46 5.00 5.56
N GLN A 91 8.47 4.82 4.24
CA GLN A 91 9.65 4.33 3.54
C GLN A 91 10.53 5.46 3.02
N GLU A 92 10.22 6.74 3.21
CA GLU A 92 11.00 7.88 2.72
C GLU A 92 11.10 7.93 1.18
N PHE A 93 10.03 7.53 0.49
CA PHE A 93 9.90 7.75 -0.96
C PHE A 93 9.36 9.15 -1.29
N ILE A 94 8.58 9.72 -0.37
CA ILE A 94 8.04 11.08 -0.46
C ILE A 94 8.16 11.75 0.91
N GLU A 95 8.16 13.08 0.90
CA GLU A 95 8.14 13.91 2.11
C GLU A 95 6.73 14.44 2.39
N GLY A 96 6.44 14.72 3.66
CA GLY A 96 5.18 15.32 4.11
C GLY A 96 4.68 14.72 5.42
N GLU A 97 3.57 15.24 5.90
CA GLU A 97 2.89 14.72 7.10
C GLU A 97 1.69 13.87 6.69
N GLY A 98 1.63 12.64 7.22
CA GLY A 98 0.55 11.72 6.89
C GLY A 98 -0.82 12.30 7.21
N ILE A 99 -0.96 12.98 8.37
CA ILE A 99 -2.23 13.56 8.82
C ILE A 99 -2.78 14.59 7.82
N ASP A 100 -1.90 15.41 7.24
CA ASP A 100 -2.29 16.41 6.25
C ASP A 100 -2.65 15.76 4.91
N ILE A 101 -1.84 14.81 4.46
CA ILE A 101 -2.03 14.18 3.14
C ILE A 101 -3.27 13.29 3.14
N CYS A 102 -3.54 12.59 4.24
CA CYS A 102 -4.62 11.62 4.36
C CYS A 102 -5.93 12.19 4.93
N GLU A 103 -5.99 13.49 5.30
CA GLU A 103 -7.14 14.09 5.99
C GLU A 103 -8.51 13.75 5.35
N SER A 104 -8.60 13.84 4.02
CA SER A 104 -9.84 13.52 3.28
C SER A 104 -10.23 12.05 3.33
N ILE A 105 -9.23 11.16 3.39
CA ILE A 105 -9.40 9.71 3.54
C ILE A 105 -9.90 9.42 4.95
N ASP A 106 -9.23 9.99 5.96
CA ASP A 106 -9.56 9.77 7.38
C ASP A 106 -10.97 10.24 7.70
N ARG A 107 -11.35 11.42 7.20
CA ARG A 107 -12.72 11.94 7.33
C ARG A 107 -13.74 10.99 6.70
N SER A 108 -13.49 10.52 5.49
CA SER A 108 -14.39 9.59 4.79
C SER A 108 -14.53 8.25 5.53
N ILE A 109 -13.47 7.80 6.20
CA ILE A 109 -13.48 6.58 7.02
C ILE A 109 -14.29 6.80 8.30
N MET A 110 -14.11 7.94 8.98
CA MET A 110 -14.83 8.26 10.22
C MET A 110 -16.33 8.47 10.03
N GLU A 111 -16.80 8.76 8.80
CA GLU A 111 -18.24 8.79 8.48
C GLU A 111 -18.93 7.41 8.64
N ILE A 112 -18.15 6.33 8.65
CA ILE A 112 -18.66 4.96 8.73
C ILE A 112 -18.33 4.40 10.11
N SER A 113 -19.36 4.15 10.92
CA SER A 113 -19.16 3.42 12.18
C SER A 113 -18.56 2.04 11.91
N PRO A 114 -17.42 1.68 12.53
CA PRO A 114 -16.77 0.38 12.36
C PRO A 114 -17.71 -0.81 12.59
N ASN A 115 -18.68 -0.66 13.50
CA ASN A 115 -19.67 -1.69 13.84
C ASN A 115 -20.57 -2.09 12.67
N ARG A 116 -20.62 -1.30 11.59
CA ARG A 116 -21.39 -1.61 10.37
C ARG A 116 -20.59 -2.42 9.34
N ILE A 117 -19.29 -2.64 9.56
CA ILE A 117 -18.43 -3.41 8.66
C ILE A 117 -18.53 -4.90 9.03
N LEU A 118 -19.38 -5.62 8.31
CA LEU A 118 -19.60 -7.05 8.52
C LEU A 118 -18.59 -7.95 7.80
N ASP A 119 -17.97 -7.43 6.73
CA ASP A 119 -16.95 -8.15 5.98
C ASP A 119 -15.64 -8.18 6.78
N LEU A 120 -15.07 -9.37 6.96
CA LEU A 120 -13.79 -9.58 7.66
C LEU A 120 -12.58 -9.61 6.71
N SER A 121 -12.81 -9.55 5.39
CA SER A 121 -11.78 -9.71 4.36
C SER A 121 -10.76 -8.57 4.34
N LEU A 122 -9.60 -8.86 3.77
CA LEU A 122 -8.61 -7.84 3.44
C LEU A 122 -9.14 -6.92 2.34
N GLU A 123 -9.77 -7.50 1.32
CA GLU A 123 -10.31 -6.84 0.14
C GLU A 123 -11.18 -5.62 0.48
N ASN A 124 -12.23 -5.82 1.27
CA ASN A 124 -13.31 -4.84 1.48
C ASN A 124 -13.77 -4.75 2.95
N GLY A 125 -13.09 -5.44 3.86
CA GLY A 125 -13.53 -5.63 5.23
C GLY A 125 -12.63 -5.01 6.29
N ILE A 126 -12.86 -5.45 7.53
CA ILE A 126 -12.17 -4.94 8.72
C ILE A 126 -10.66 -5.13 8.66
N MET A 127 -10.18 -6.18 8.01
CA MET A 127 -8.75 -6.44 7.89
C MET A 127 -8.07 -5.34 7.05
N GLY A 128 -8.70 -4.92 5.96
CA GLY A 128 -8.22 -3.79 5.14
C GLY A 128 -8.23 -2.47 5.91
N LEU A 129 -9.29 -2.22 6.68
CA LEU A 129 -9.40 -1.02 7.52
C LEU A 129 -8.28 -0.99 8.57
N LEU A 130 -8.07 -2.10 9.28
CA LEU A 130 -7.03 -2.20 10.31
C LEU A 130 -5.64 -2.01 9.74
N HIS A 131 -5.34 -2.55 8.55
CA HIS A 131 -4.05 -2.30 7.91
C HIS A 131 -3.77 -0.82 7.69
N TYR A 132 -4.77 -0.07 7.21
CA TYR A 132 -4.63 1.38 7.02
C TYR A 132 -4.48 2.10 8.36
N VAL A 133 -5.44 1.93 9.28
CA VAL A 133 -5.48 2.62 10.57
C VAL A 133 -4.19 2.37 11.37
N ILE A 134 -3.78 1.12 11.50
CA ILE A 134 -2.55 0.76 12.24
C ILE A 134 -1.32 1.40 11.61
N TYR A 135 -1.21 1.38 10.28
CA TYR A 135 -0.03 1.92 9.62
C TYR A 135 0.02 3.44 9.75
N HIS A 136 -1.12 4.10 9.59
CA HIS A 136 -1.23 5.54 9.73
C HIS A 136 -0.90 6.01 11.16
N LEU A 137 -1.42 5.30 12.17
CA LEU A 137 -1.05 5.51 13.57
C LEU A 137 0.45 5.31 13.81
N GLN A 138 1.05 4.29 13.19
CA GLN A 138 2.49 4.07 13.30
C GLN A 138 3.29 5.24 12.72
N GLY A 139 2.85 5.81 11.59
CA GLY A 139 3.46 6.99 10.98
C GLY A 139 3.41 8.18 11.93
N ALA A 140 2.21 8.52 12.42
CA ALA A 140 1.99 9.63 13.34
C ALA A 140 2.82 9.51 14.63
N LEU A 141 2.86 8.31 15.23
CA LEU A 141 3.65 8.07 16.44
C LEU A 141 5.16 8.20 16.21
N LYS A 142 5.67 7.83 15.03
CA LYS A 142 7.09 7.96 14.69
C LYS A 142 7.51 9.42 14.49
N THR A 143 6.65 10.23 13.89
CA THR A 143 6.91 11.65 13.65
C THR A 143 6.56 12.53 14.85
N GLY A 144 5.81 12.00 15.82
CA GLY A 144 5.30 12.76 16.97
C GLY A 144 4.18 13.72 16.59
N SER A 145 3.49 13.49 15.46
CA SER A 145 2.35 14.29 15.03
C SER A 145 1.08 13.94 15.81
N GLU A 146 0.03 14.71 15.59
CA GLU A 146 -1.31 14.38 16.10
C GLU A 146 -1.79 13.04 15.53
N LEU A 147 -2.70 12.39 16.28
CA LEU A 147 -3.31 11.15 15.84
C LEU A 147 -4.43 11.45 14.82
N PRO A 148 -4.57 10.64 13.76
CA PRO A 148 -5.40 10.96 12.59
C PRO A 148 -6.91 10.70 12.77
N PHE A 149 -7.32 10.03 13.85
CA PHE A 149 -8.73 9.76 14.14
C PHE A 149 -9.08 10.28 15.53
N ASP A 150 -10.36 10.59 15.74
CA ASP A 150 -10.84 11.04 17.04
C ASP A 150 -10.99 9.89 18.06
N GLU A 151 -11.17 10.27 19.33
CA GLU A 151 -11.33 9.30 20.43
C GLU A 151 -12.62 8.48 20.34
N GLU A 152 -13.67 9.01 19.71
CA GLU A 152 -14.92 8.28 19.51
C GLU A 152 -14.68 7.11 18.56
N TYR A 153 -14.07 7.38 17.39
CA TYR A 153 -13.70 6.38 16.41
C TYR A 153 -12.73 5.35 16.99
N PHE A 154 -11.73 5.77 17.78
CA PHE A 154 -10.84 4.85 18.47
C PHE A 154 -11.59 3.91 19.42
N SER A 155 -12.53 4.45 20.21
CA SER A 155 -13.33 3.66 21.13
C SER A 155 -14.24 2.66 20.42
N GLU A 156 -14.88 3.06 19.31
CA GLU A 156 -15.74 2.18 18.53
C GLU A 156 -14.95 1.02 17.90
N LEU A 157 -13.82 1.33 17.26
CA LEU A 157 -12.99 0.31 16.63
C LEU A 157 -12.37 -0.63 17.68
N HIS A 158 -12.02 -0.14 18.87
CA HIS A 158 -11.51 -0.98 19.96
C HIS A 158 -12.55 -1.99 20.44
N LYS A 159 -13.80 -1.54 20.67
CA LYS A 159 -14.91 -2.42 21.06
C LYS A 159 -15.14 -3.52 20.02
N LEU A 160 -15.11 -3.16 18.74
CA LEU A 160 -15.21 -4.12 17.64
C LEU A 160 -14.06 -5.12 17.67
N CYS A 161 -12.82 -4.66 17.84
CA CYS A 161 -11.66 -5.55 17.92
C CYS A 161 -11.77 -6.56 19.08
N ILE A 162 -12.20 -6.11 20.26
CA ILE A 162 -12.44 -6.97 21.43
C ILE A 162 -13.55 -7.99 21.16
N ALA A 163 -14.61 -7.59 20.47
CA ALA A 163 -15.69 -8.50 20.09
C ALA A 163 -15.20 -9.56 19.09
N LEU A 164 -14.49 -9.15 18.04
CA LEU A 164 -13.94 -10.05 17.03
C LEU A 164 -12.91 -11.01 17.63
N LYS A 165 -12.10 -10.58 18.61
CA LYS A 165 -11.09 -11.43 19.25
C LYS A 165 -11.65 -12.65 19.98
N LYS A 166 -12.95 -12.63 20.33
CA LYS A 166 -13.65 -13.75 20.95
C LYS A 166 -14.09 -14.82 19.94
N LEU A 167 -14.02 -14.51 18.65
CA LEU A 167 -14.38 -15.40 17.56
C LEU A 167 -13.15 -16.15 17.03
N ASP A 168 -13.39 -17.27 16.36
CA ASP A 168 -12.35 -17.94 15.59
C ASP A 168 -12.07 -17.16 14.30
N ASN A 169 -10.84 -16.68 14.14
CA ASN A 169 -10.41 -15.83 13.03
C ASN A 169 -9.07 -16.32 12.47
N PRO A 170 -8.78 -16.03 11.20
CA PRO A 170 -7.44 -16.25 10.64
C PRO A 170 -6.36 -15.55 11.46
N ASN A 171 -5.18 -16.17 11.59
CA ASN A 171 -4.03 -15.60 12.31
C ASN A 171 -3.67 -14.18 11.85
N SER A 172 -3.82 -13.89 10.55
CA SER A 172 -3.55 -12.57 9.99
C SER A 172 -4.46 -11.48 10.56
N LEU A 173 -5.76 -11.78 10.74
CA LEU A 173 -6.69 -10.85 11.38
C LEU A 173 -6.40 -10.75 12.88
N ASN A 174 -6.20 -11.88 13.55
CA ASN A 174 -5.90 -11.91 14.99
C ASN A 174 -4.68 -11.06 15.37
N LEU A 175 -3.63 -11.05 14.53
CA LEU A 175 -2.46 -10.19 14.71
C LEU A 175 -2.82 -8.70 14.67
N LEU A 176 -3.62 -8.27 13.69
CA LEU A 176 -4.04 -6.87 13.58
C LEU A 176 -4.92 -6.44 14.75
N LEU A 177 -5.82 -7.34 15.20
CA LEU A 177 -6.63 -7.11 16.39
C LEU A 177 -5.76 -6.86 17.61
N ASP A 178 -4.73 -7.69 17.84
CA ASP A 178 -3.81 -7.54 18.96
C ASP A 178 -3.01 -6.23 18.90
N ILE A 179 -2.52 -5.87 17.71
CA ILE A 179 -1.79 -4.61 17.51
C ILE A 179 -2.69 -3.41 17.85
N TYR A 180 -3.92 -3.39 17.35
CA TYR A 180 -4.84 -2.29 17.59
C TYR A 180 -5.29 -2.20 19.05
N ILE A 181 -5.59 -3.33 19.68
CA ILE A 181 -5.94 -3.39 21.12
C ILE A 181 -4.78 -2.84 21.96
N ASN A 182 -3.54 -3.23 21.66
CA ASN A 182 -2.37 -2.71 22.35
C ASN A 182 -2.19 -1.22 22.15
N PHE A 183 -2.39 -0.71 20.93
CA PHE A 183 -2.36 0.73 20.67
C PHE A 183 -3.38 1.48 21.54
N TYR A 184 -4.61 0.98 21.64
CA TYR A 184 -5.64 1.65 22.43
C TYR A 184 -5.25 1.79 23.91
N HIS A 185 -4.59 0.78 24.48
CA HIS A 185 -4.19 0.78 25.90
C HIS A 185 -2.87 1.51 26.17
N TYR A 186 -1.90 1.41 25.26
CA TYR A 186 -0.52 1.83 25.51
C TYR A 186 -0.04 2.96 24.60
N ARG A 187 -0.86 3.42 23.65
CA ARG A 187 -0.53 4.42 22.62
C ARG A 187 0.78 4.12 21.91
N SER A 188 0.98 2.83 21.62
CA SER A 188 2.19 2.32 20.96
C SER A 188 1.81 1.25 19.95
N ILE A 189 2.46 1.31 18.78
CA ILE A 189 2.33 0.30 17.73
C ILE A 189 3.63 -0.51 17.72
N SER A 190 3.48 -1.81 17.93
CA SER A 190 4.59 -2.78 17.83
C SER A 190 4.19 -3.90 16.89
N ASN A 191 5.17 -4.52 16.22
CA ASN A 191 4.99 -5.72 15.39
C ASN A 191 4.17 -5.53 14.11
N TYR A 192 3.98 -4.29 13.62
CA TYR A 192 3.42 -4.03 12.30
C TYR A 192 4.53 -3.85 11.24
N ASN A 193 4.96 -4.97 10.66
CA ASN A 193 6.08 -5.02 9.70
C ASN A 193 5.62 -5.46 8.30
N ILE A 194 4.48 -4.94 7.85
CA ILE A 194 3.92 -5.30 6.54
C ILE A 194 4.63 -4.53 5.44
N SER A 195 5.12 -5.26 4.44
CA SER A 195 5.70 -4.72 3.22
C SER A 195 4.71 -4.84 2.05
N ILE A 196 4.92 -4.05 1.00
CA ILE A 196 4.16 -4.18 -0.24
C ILE A 196 4.19 -5.59 -0.83
N THR A 197 5.27 -6.34 -0.57
CA THR A 197 5.45 -7.70 -1.07
C THR A 197 4.40 -8.67 -0.53
N ASN A 198 3.84 -8.39 0.65
CA ASN A 198 2.75 -9.16 1.24
C ASN A 198 1.46 -9.09 0.40
N PHE A 199 1.31 -8.10 -0.48
CA PHE A 199 0.12 -7.90 -1.30
C PHE A 199 0.30 -8.32 -2.77
N ILE A 200 1.49 -8.80 -3.13
CA ILE A 200 1.79 -9.28 -4.47
C ILE A 200 1.22 -10.69 -4.65
N LYS A 201 0.49 -10.89 -5.76
CA LYS A 201 0.07 -12.22 -6.21
C LYS A 201 0.34 -12.36 -7.70
N ILE A 202 1.35 -13.15 -8.07
CA ILE A 202 1.78 -13.32 -9.48
C ILE A 202 1.45 -14.73 -9.93
N ASN A 203 0.83 -14.85 -11.12
CA ASN A 203 0.51 -16.14 -11.73
C ASN A 203 1.68 -16.71 -12.56
N SER A 204 2.56 -15.85 -13.09
CA SER A 204 3.78 -16.25 -13.81
C SER A 204 4.74 -15.07 -13.94
N GLU A 205 6.04 -15.33 -13.77
CA GLU A 205 7.11 -14.35 -13.98
C GLU A 205 7.56 -14.26 -15.44
N LYS A 206 7.23 -15.26 -16.25
CA LYS A 206 7.70 -15.33 -17.63
C LYS A 206 6.87 -14.38 -18.49
N LEU A 207 7.51 -13.30 -18.95
CA LEU A 207 7.00 -12.41 -19.98
C LEU A 207 6.98 -13.11 -21.34
N GLN A 208 5.99 -13.97 -21.57
CA GLN A 208 5.83 -14.74 -22.79
C GLN A 208 5.09 -13.96 -23.89
N LYS A 209 4.34 -12.92 -23.51
CA LYS A 209 3.55 -12.08 -24.41
C LYS A 209 4.08 -10.64 -24.41
N LYS A 210 3.56 -9.79 -25.32
CA LYS A 210 3.82 -8.34 -25.25
C LYS A 210 3.29 -7.78 -23.93
N LEU A 211 3.95 -6.74 -23.38
CA LEU A 211 3.59 -6.14 -22.10
C LEU A 211 2.13 -5.65 -22.05
N SER A 212 1.59 -5.20 -23.19
CA SER A 212 0.19 -4.75 -23.32
C SER A 212 -0.87 -5.82 -23.05
N PHE A 213 -0.49 -7.10 -22.97
CA PHE A 213 -1.42 -8.19 -22.60
C PHE A 213 -1.50 -8.44 -21.10
N TYR A 214 -0.70 -7.74 -20.30
CA TYR A 214 -0.68 -7.90 -18.84
C TYR A 214 -1.39 -6.70 -18.19
N PRO A 215 -2.21 -6.94 -17.15
CA PRO A 215 -2.67 -5.87 -16.27
C PRO A 215 -1.48 -5.11 -15.68
N ILE A 216 -1.66 -3.85 -15.30
CA ILE A 216 -0.53 -3.05 -14.80
C ILE A 216 -0.34 -3.14 -13.28
N GLY A 217 -1.37 -3.49 -12.51
CA GLY A 217 -1.36 -3.45 -11.04
C GLY A 217 -0.48 -4.49 -10.35
N LEU A 218 -0.51 -4.48 -9.01
CA LEU A 218 0.25 -5.38 -8.13
C LEU A 218 -0.21 -6.84 -8.24
N ARG A 219 -1.52 -7.08 -8.31
CA ARG A 219 -2.06 -8.44 -8.42
C ARG A 219 -2.15 -8.85 -9.88
N SER A 220 -1.45 -9.93 -10.22
CA SER A 220 -1.39 -10.54 -11.55
C SER A 220 -0.96 -9.58 -12.67
N GLY A 221 -0.31 -8.48 -12.32
CA GLY A 221 0.09 -7.44 -13.25
C GLY A 221 1.57 -7.09 -13.21
N LEU A 222 1.94 -6.14 -14.06
CA LEU A 222 3.32 -5.74 -14.31
C LEU A 222 4.00 -5.12 -13.09
N ALA A 223 3.30 -4.34 -12.27
CA ALA A 223 3.85 -3.77 -11.04
C ALA A 223 4.25 -4.86 -10.04
N GLY A 224 3.42 -5.90 -9.90
CA GLY A 224 3.77 -7.07 -9.08
C GLY A 224 5.00 -7.81 -9.62
N ILE A 225 5.04 -8.05 -10.92
CA ILE A 225 6.20 -8.70 -11.58
C ILE A 225 7.48 -7.88 -11.37
N LEU A 226 7.41 -6.55 -11.50
CA LEU A 226 8.55 -5.66 -11.29
C LEU A 226 9.12 -5.80 -9.86
N LEU A 227 8.25 -5.71 -8.85
CA LEU A 227 8.66 -5.86 -7.45
C LEU A 227 9.30 -7.22 -7.16
N ASN A 228 8.75 -8.29 -7.73
CA ASN A 228 9.33 -9.63 -7.58
C ASN A 228 10.71 -9.76 -8.25
N ILE A 229 10.94 -9.10 -9.40
CA ILE A 229 12.27 -9.06 -10.03
C ILE A 229 13.27 -8.34 -9.13
N ILE A 230 12.87 -7.22 -8.50
CA ILE A 230 13.73 -6.43 -7.61
C ILE A 230 14.09 -7.24 -6.36
N ASN A 231 13.10 -7.84 -5.69
CA ASN A 231 13.32 -8.59 -4.44
C ASN A 231 14.31 -9.74 -4.62
N LYS A 232 14.17 -10.53 -5.69
CA LYS A 232 15.09 -11.65 -5.98
C LYS A 232 16.53 -11.20 -6.18
N LYS A 233 16.73 -10.02 -6.78
CA LYS A 233 18.07 -9.47 -6.97
C LYS A 233 18.68 -8.98 -5.66
N ASN A 234 17.88 -8.37 -4.79
CA ASN A 234 18.34 -7.96 -3.46
C ASN A 234 18.74 -9.17 -2.61
N GLU A 235 17.92 -10.23 -2.57
CA GLU A 235 18.24 -11.49 -1.88
C GLU A 235 19.51 -12.17 -2.42
N SER A 236 19.73 -12.05 -3.74
CA SER A 236 20.94 -12.61 -4.37
C SER A 236 22.18 -11.81 -3.98
N ASN A 237 22.10 -10.48 -3.93
CA ASN A 237 23.21 -9.61 -3.56
C ASN A 237 23.61 -9.75 -2.08
N GLU A 238 22.65 -9.97 -1.19
CA GLU A 238 22.93 -10.21 0.24
C GLU A 238 23.72 -11.51 0.49
N LYS A 239 23.50 -12.55 -0.33
CA LYS A 239 24.27 -13.81 -0.23
C LYS A 239 25.76 -13.68 -0.58
N TYR A 240 26.15 -12.64 -1.33
CA TYR A 240 27.55 -12.40 -1.70
C TYR A 240 28.30 -11.46 -0.74
N LEU A 241 27.61 -10.90 0.26
CA LEU A 241 28.25 -10.10 1.32
C LEU A 241 28.76 -10.95 2.50
N TYR A 242 28.47 -12.25 2.50
CA TYR A 242 28.87 -13.21 3.56
C TYR A 242 29.84 -14.30 3.08
N ILE A 243 30.55 -14.08 1.96
CA ILE A 243 31.65 -14.94 1.48
C ILE A 243 32.90 -14.06 1.33
#